data_AF-A0A8H7VSZ9-F1
#
_entry.id   AF-A0A8H7VSZ9-F1
#
_cell.length_a   1.000
_cell.length_b   1.000
_cell.length_c   1.000
_cell.angle_alpha   90.00
_cell.angle_beta   90.00
_cell.angle_gamma   90.00
#
_symmetry.space_group_name_H-M   'P 1'
#
loop_
_entity.id
_entity.type
_entity.pdbx_description
1 polymer ?
#
loop_
_entity_poly.entity_id
_entity_poly.type
_entity_poly.pdbx_seq_one_letter_code
_entity_poly.pdbx_strand_id
1 'polypeptide(L)'
;MTDIVDYIRAKDYAGLVRRCEELEIHNAVDASITLEHIYPVYLAACILIDDLQSARYLRKRILASNISSPEINAVWSVVTALIKKEYPLVYQNLDSFQWTQYMQPLTERIKLKIRENMLTLIPKVYSSIEVTQVSNYFGMTDVLPELTSRGWQLDESTGILIPAKPDPAPRVATDMNQFAKLSDIVLNLEKF
;
A
#
# COMPACT_ATOMS: atom_id res chain seq x y z
N MET A 1 24.03 -3.45 4.78
CA MET A 1 23.27 -2.25 4.36
C MET A 1 23.26 -2.06 2.84
N THR A 2 24.31 -2.44 2.11
CA THR A 2 24.36 -2.41 0.63
C THR A 2 23.22 -3.22 0.00
N ASP A 3 22.96 -4.43 0.51
CA ASP A 3 21.93 -5.32 -0.04
C ASP A 3 20.54 -4.69 0.01
N ILE A 4 20.20 -4.00 1.10
CA ILE A 4 18.91 -3.31 1.28
C ILE A 4 18.72 -2.21 0.23
N VAL A 5 19.78 -1.45 -0.06
CA VAL A 5 19.75 -0.40 -1.08
C VAL A 5 19.52 -0.98 -2.46
N ASP A 6 20.11 -2.14 -2.75
CA ASP A 6 19.96 -2.80 -4.05
C ASP A 6 18.53 -3.31 -4.25
N TYR A 7 17.88 -3.86 -3.21
CA TYR A 7 16.46 -4.23 -3.27
C TYR A 7 15.54 -3.00 -3.45
N ILE A 8 15.85 -1.89 -2.78
CA ILE A 8 15.11 -0.63 -2.93
C ILE A 8 15.22 -0.11 -4.37
N ARG A 9 16.41 -0.17 -4.98
CA ARG A 9 16.65 0.22 -6.37
C ARG A 9 15.94 -0.71 -7.36
N ALA A 10 15.97 -2.02 -7.10
CA ALA A 10 15.31 -3.03 -7.92
C ALA A 10 13.78 -3.01 -7.79
N LYS A 11 13.22 -2.27 -6.81
CA LYS A 11 11.78 -2.24 -6.46
C LYS A 11 11.21 -3.61 -6.08
N ASP A 12 12.06 -4.54 -5.64
CA ASP A 12 11.63 -5.85 -5.13
C ASP A 12 11.39 -5.75 -3.62
N TYR A 13 10.14 -5.40 -3.26
CA TYR A 13 9.74 -5.25 -1.86
C TYR A 13 9.53 -6.59 -1.17
N ALA A 14 9.18 -7.65 -1.91
CA ALA A 14 9.01 -8.98 -1.34
C ALA A 14 10.36 -9.60 -0.96
N GLY A 15 11.37 -9.44 -1.83
CA GLY A 15 12.76 -9.77 -1.52
C GLY A 15 13.29 -8.95 -0.35
N LEU A 16 12.97 -7.66 -0.29
CA LEU A 16 13.34 -6.78 0.82
C LEU A 16 12.80 -7.28 2.17
N VAL A 17 11.53 -7.69 2.24
CA VAL A 17 10.93 -8.27 3.46
C VAL A 17 11.68 -9.51 3.92
N ARG A 18 11.92 -10.48 3.00
CA ARG A 18 12.66 -11.70 3.34
C ARG A 18 14.05 -11.38 3.86
N ARG A 19 14.73 -10.41 3.25
CA ARG A 19 16.06 -9.99 3.71
C ARG A 19 16.01 -9.35 5.10
N CYS A 20 15.00 -8.53 5.40
CA CYS A 20 14.80 -7.99 6.74
C CYS A 20 14.54 -9.09 7.78
N GLU A 21 13.77 -10.12 7.43
CA GLU A 21 13.51 -11.28 8.30
C GLU A 21 14.79 -12.08 8.57
N GLU A 22 15.61 -12.35 7.55
CA GLU A 22 16.90 -12.99 7.72
C GLU A 22 17.81 -12.20 8.67
N LEU A 23 17.89 -10.87 8.49
CA LEU A 23 18.72 -10.02 9.35
C LEU A 23 18.23 -10.00 10.81
N GLU A 24 16.93 -10.10 11.02
CA GLU A 24 16.34 -10.22 12.35
C GLU A 24 16.68 -11.56 13.01
N ILE A 25 16.61 -12.67 12.25
CA ILE A 25 17.01 -14.00 12.73
C ILE A 25 18.51 -14.03 13.04
N HIS A 26 19.34 -13.44 12.17
CA HIS A 26 20.79 -13.35 12.39
C HIS A 26 21.12 -12.49 13.62
N ASN A 27 20.37 -11.44 13.91
CA ASN A 27 20.59 -10.65 15.13
C ASN A 27 20.36 -11.46 16.41
N ALA A 28 19.41 -12.40 16.40
CA ALA A 28 19.17 -13.28 17.55
C ALA A 28 20.39 -14.19 17.85
N VAL A 29 21.26 -14.42 16.86
CA VAL A 29 22.50 -15.18 16.99
C VAL A 29 23.69 -14.26 17.26
N ASP A 30 23.79 -13.14 16.52
CA ASP A 30 24.86 -12.16 16.60
C ASP A 30 24.30 -10.75 16.88
N ALA A 31 24.43 -10.28 18.12
CA ALA A 31 23.90 -8.99 18.59
C ALA A 31 24.60 -7.75 18.01
N SER A 32 25.41 -7.89 16.96
CA SER A 32 26.17 -6.81 16.31
C SER A 32 25.33 -5.97 15.34
N ILE A 33 24.12 -6.43 14.99
CA ILE A 33 23.24 -5.77 14.03
C ILE A 33 22.32 -4.75 14.74
N THR A 34 22.23 -3.52 14.25
CA THR A 34 21.35 -2.49 14.80
C THR A 34 19.92 -2.61 14.26
N LEU A 35 19.09 -3.38 14.96
CA LEU A 35 17.69 -3.62 14.60
C LEU A 35 16.83 -2.34 14.49
N GLU A 36 17.20 -1.28 15.21
CA GLU A 36 16.53 0.02 15.20
C GLU A 36 16.41 0.66 13.81
N HIS A 37 17.38 0.40 12.92
CA HIS A 37 17.38 0.91 11.55
C HIS A 37 16.71 -0.05 10.56
N ILE A 38 16.58 -1.33 10.90
CA ILE A 38 15.99 -2.35 10.03
C ILE A 38 14.46 -2.34 10.15
N TYR A 39 13.93 -2.17 11.36
CA TYR A 39 12.48 -2.19 11.59
C TYR A 39 11.68 -1.12 10.83
N PRO A 40 12.13 0.16 10.69
CA PRO A 40 11.45 1.13 9.84
C PRO A 40 11.34 0.68 8.39
N VAL A 41 12.43 0.15 7.84
CA VAL A 41 12.51 -0.33 6.45
C VAL A 41 11.57 -1.53 6.27
N TYR A 42 11.56 -2.45 7.23
CA TYR A 42 10.67 -3.61 7.19
C TYR A 42 9.19 -3.20 7.25
N LEU A 43 8.82 -2.28 8.15
CA LEU A 43 7.46 -1.75 8.22
C LEU A 43 7.05 -1.05 6.91
N ALA A 44 7.94 -0.25 6.32
CA ALA A 44 7.69 0.41 5.03
C ALA A 44 7.52 -0.61 3.88
N ALA A 45 8.33 -1.67 3.87
CA ALA A 45 8.22 -2.74 2.89
C ALA A 45 6.87 -3.49 3.01
N CYS A 46 6.39 -3.74 4.23
CA CYS A 46 5.06 -4.34 4.45
C CYS A 46 3.93 -3.46 3.88
N ILE A 47 4.01 -2.13 4.03
CA ILE A 47 3.05 -1.19 3.40
C ILE A 47 3.10 -1.33 1.88
N LEU A 48 4.29 -1.44 1.29
CA LEU A 48 4.47 -1.56 -0.16
C LEU A 48 4.01 -2.90 -0.72
N ILE A 49 3.83 -3.93 0.09
CA ILE A 49 3.24 -5.23 -0.31
C ILE A 49 1.71 -5.24 -0.09
N ASP A 50 1.12 -4.18 0.48
CA ASP A 50 -0.27 -4.13 0.98
C ASP A 50 -0.57 -5.12 2.12
N ASP A 51 0.45 -5.64 2.80
CA ASP A 51 0.28 -6.52 3.95
C ASP A 51 0.34 -5.74 5.27
N LEU A 52 -0.78 -5.08 5.57
CA LEU A 52 -0.94 -4.32 6.82
C LEU A 52 -1.07 -5.23 8.05
N GLN A 53 -1.45 -6.51 7.88
CA GLN A 53 -1.56 -7.42 9.02
C GLN A 53 -0.18 -7.84 9.51
N SER A 54 0.72 -8.20 8.60
CA SER A 54 2.12 -8.49 8.95
C SER A 54 2.80 -7.30 9.62
N ALA A 55 2.53 -6.07 9.17
CA ALA A 55 3.00 -4.85 9.85
C ALA A 55 2.49 -4.75 11.31
N ARG A 56 1.24 -5.15 11.60
CA ARG A 56 0.70 -5.17 12.98
C ARG A 56 1.39 -6.21 13.86
N TYR A 57 1.63 -7.40 13.33
CA TYR A 57 2.35 -8.45 14.07
C TYR A 57 3.80 -8.03 14.34
N LEU A 58 4.46 -7.43 13.36
CA LEU A 58 5.80 -6.88 13.50
C LEU A 58 5.86 -5.83 14.61
N ARG A 59 4.91 -4.89 14.68
CA ARG A 59 4.85 -3.90 15.76
C ARG A 59 4.73 -4.54 17.15
N LYS A 60 3.91 -5.58 17.29
CA LYS A 60 3.79 -6.31 18.57
C LYS A 60 5.12 -6.94 18.98
N ARG A 61 5.87 -7.50 18.02
CA ARG A 61 7.19 -8.08 18.25
C ARG A 61 8.21 -7.02 18.67
N ILE A 62 8.23 -5.87 17.99
CA ILE A 62 9.09 -4.72 18.35
C ILE A 62 8.82 -4.27 19.79
N LEU A 63 7.54 -4.12 20.17
CA LEU A 63 7.15 -3.75 21.54
C LEU A 63 7.60 -4.79 22.57
N ALA A 64 7.52 -6.09 22.25
CA ALA A 64 7.99 -7.15 23.13
C ALA A 64 9.52 -7.13 23.31
N SER A 65 10.26 -6.69 22.29
CA SER A 65 11.72 -6.53 22.34
C SER A 65 12.21 -5.24 23.01
N ASN A 66 11.31 -4.35 23.44
CA ASN A 66 11.63 -3.03 24.01
C ASN A 66 12.48 -2.11 23.09
N ILE A 67 12.46 -2.35 21.78
CA ILE A 67 13.18 -1.52 20.81
C ILE A 67 12.28 -0.36 20.41
N SER A 68 12.75 0.87 20.57
CA SER A 68 11.99 2.07 20.24
C SER A 68 12.90 3.10 19.57
N SER A 69 12.52 3.52 18.37
CA SER A 69 13.15 4.63 17.67
C SER A 69 12.08 5.62 17.20
N PRO A 70 12.40 6.91 17.11
CA PRO A 70 11.44 7.92 16.62
C PRO A 70 10.97 7.59 15.19
N GLU A 71 11.85 7.02 14.37
CA GLU A 71 11.56 6.59 13.00
C GLU A 71 10.56 5.41 12.98
N ILE A 72 10.72 4.41 13.86
CA ILE A 72 9.76 3.30 13.99
C ILE A 72 8.37 3.83 14.38
N ASN A 73 8.30 4.82 15.27
CA ASN A 73 7.04 5.42 15.69
C ASN A 73 6.38 6.24 14.58
N ALA A 74 7.18 6.96 13.78
CA ALA A 74 6.69 7.70 12.62
C ALA A 74 6.17 6.77 11.51
N VAL A 75 6.87 5.67 11.19
CA VAL A 75 6.34 4.69 10.23
C VAL A 75 5.07 4.04 10.77
N TRP A 76 5.03 3.74 12.07
CA TRP A 76 3.85 3.13 12.68
C TRP A 76 2.62 4.06 12.61
N SER A 77 2.78 5.38 12.83
CA SER A 77 1.65 6.32 12.70
C SER A 77 1.06 6.29 11.28
N VAL A 78 1.92 6.20 10.26
CA VAL A 78 1.52 6.00 8.85
C VAL A 78 0.75 4.68 8.67
N VAL A 79 1.25 3.56 9.21
CA VAL A 79 0.55 2.26 9.16
C VAL A 79 -0.83 2.36 9.81
N THR A 80 -0.95 3.02 10.97
CA THR A 80 -2.23 3.15 11.66
C THR A 80 -3.23 4.00 10.88
N ALA A 81 -2.77 5.10 10.26
CA ALA A 81 -3.60 5.95 9.42
C ALA A 81 -4.08 5.20 8.16
N LEU A 82 -3.22 4.36 7.56
CA LEU A 82 -3.59 3.49 6.44
C LEU A 82 -4.65 2.45 6.83
N ILE A 83 -4.51 1.80 7.99
CA ILE A 83 -5.50 0.83 8.49
C ILE A 83 -6.86 1.51 8.70
N LYS A 84 -6.88 2.74 9.22
CA LYS A 84 -8.11 3.55 9.40
C LYS A 84 -8.63 4.16 8.10
N LYS A 85 -7.88 4.08 7.01
CA LYS A 85 -8.16 4.74 5.72
C LYS A 85 -8.21 6.27 5.81
N GLU A 86 -7.44 6.85 6.72
CA GLU A 86 -7.32 8.30 6.91
C GLU A 86 -6.18 8.84 6.04
N TYR A 87 -6.42 8.93 4.73
CA TYR A 87 -5.38 9.32 3.75
C TYR A 87 -4.75 10.71 3.98
N PRO A 88 -5.49 11.76 4.38
CA PRO A 88 -4.88 13.07 4.68
C PRO A 88 -3.81 12.96 5.77
N LEU A 89 -4.08 12.18 6.81
CA LEU A 89 -3.13 11.96 7.91
C LEU A 89 -1.92 11.14 7.46
N VAL A 90 -2.07 10.24 6.49
CA VAL A 90 -0.95 9.50 5.92
C VAL A 90 0.07 10.47 5.29
N TYR A 91 -0.39 11.39 4.44
CA TYR A 91 0.51 12.37 3.82
C TYR A 91 1.14 13.30 4.85
N GLN A 92 0.35 13.80 5.81
CA GLN A 92 0.86 14.65 6.90
C GLN A 92 1.93 13.95 7.75
N ASN A 93 1.73 12.67 8.08
CA ASN A 93 2.70 11.88 8.84
C ASN A 93 3.98 11.61 8.03
N LEU A 94 3.87 11.44 6.71
CA LEU A 94 5.01 11.27 5.83
C LEU A 94 5.80 12.57 5.63
N ASP A 95 5.16 13.73 5.65
CA ASP A 95 5.82 15.03 5.45
C ASP A 95 6.39 15.63 6.75
N SER A 96 5.80 15.29 7.90
CA SER A 96 6.21 15.87 9.19
C SER A 96 7.51 15.28 9.75
N PHE A 97 7.95 14.11 9.29
CA PHE A 97 9.12 13.42 9.80
C PHE A 97 10.33 13.53 8.86
N GLN A 98 11.52 13.79 9.43
CA GLN A 98 12.77 13.77 8.67
C GLN A 98 13.30 12.34 8.54
N TRP A 99 13.06 11.74 7.36
CA TRP A 99 13.45 10.36 7.06
C TRP A 99 14.95 10.20 6.81
N THR A 100 15.49 9.05 7.22
CA THR A 100 16.85 8.64 6.89
C THR A 100 17.01 8.43 5.37
N GLN A 101 18.24 8.52 4.84
CA GLN A 101 18.54 8.39 3.41
C GLN A 101 17.96 7.12 2.75
N TYR A 102 17.87 6.01 3.49
CA TYR A 102 17.29 4.75 2.99
C TYR A 102 15.75 4.75 2.96
N MET A 103 15.13 5.55 3.82
CA MET A 103 13.68 5.61 3.99
C MET A 103 13.02 6.62 3.04
N GLN A 104 13.72 7.69 2.65
CA GLN A 104 13.23 8.67 1.66
C GLN A 104 12.69 8.03 0.36
N PRO A 105 13.43 7.14 -0.34
CA PRO A 105 12.89 6.53 -1.56
C PRO A 105 11.68 5.62 -1.29
N LEU A 106 11.60 5.03 -0.09
CA LEU A 106 10.46 4.19 0.31
C LEU A 106 9.22 5.04 0.58
N THR A 107 9.35 6.17 1.27
CA THR A 107 8.22 7.05 1.58
C THR A 107 7.64 7.70 0.34
N GLU A 108 8.49 8.14 -0.59
CA GLU A 108 8.07 8.63 -1.90
C GLU A 108 7.31 7.54 -2.68
N ARG A 109 7.83 6.30 -2.67
CA ARG A 109 7.15 5.19 -3.32
C ARG A 109 5.80 4.88 -2.68
N ILE A 110 5.68 4.93 -1.36
CA ILE A 110 4.42 4.74 -0.64
C ILE A 110 3.40 5.78 -1.10
N LYS A 111 3.79 7.07 -1.16
CA LYS A 111 2.91 8.15 -1.67
C LYS A 111 2.43 7.86 -3.09
N LEU A 112 3.35 7.50 -3.99
CA LEU A 112 3.02 7.18 -5.38
C LEU A 112 2.04 5.99 -5.47
N LYS A 113 2.30 4.93 -4.71
CA LYS A 113 1.44 3.73 -4.69
C LYS A 113 0.03 4.07 -4.20
N ILE A 114 -0.09 4.85 -3.13
CA ILE A 114 -1.41 5.28 -2.61
C ILE A 114 -2.16 6.09 -3.67
N ARG A 115 -1.48 7.02 -4.37
CA ARG A 115 -2.09 7.81 -5.44
C ARG A 115 -2.52 6.94 -6.62
N GLU A 116 -1.70 6.00 -7.06
CA GLU A 116 -2.04 5.03 -8.10
C GLU A 116 -3.28 4.20 -7.70
N ASN A 117 -3.30 3.69 -6.47
CA ASN A 117 -4.45 2.96 -5.94
C ASN A 117 -5.72 3.82 -5.93
N MET A 118 -5.62 5.09 -5.51
CA MET A 118 -6.74 6.03 -5.51
C MET A 118 -7.30 6.29 -6.90
N LEU A 119 -6.42 6.42 -7.90
CA LEU A 119 -6.84 6.59 -9.30
C LEU A 119 -7.64 5.41 -9.82
N THR A 120 -7.38 4.20 -9.33
CA THR A 120 -8.15 3.01 -9.70
C THR A 120 -9.42 2.83 -8.86
N LEU A 121 -9.43 3.32 -7.62
CA LEU A 121 -10.50 3.08 -6.65
C LEU A 121 -11.63 4.09 -6.79
N ILE A 122 -11.31 5.38 -6.92
CA ILE A 122 -12.32 6.45 -6.98
C ILE A 122 -13.31 6.22 -8.13
N PRO A 123 -12.88 5.90 -9.38
CA PRO A 123 -13.82 5.63 -10.48
C PRO A 123 -14.72 4.41 -10.29
N LYS A 124 -14.31 3.45 -9.45
CA LYS A 124 -15.12 2.25 -9.15
C LYS A 124 -16.20 2.52 -8.12
N VAL A 125 -15.93 3.43 -7.18
CA VAL A 125 -16.78 3.66 -6.00
C VAL A 125 -17.69 4.88 -6.21
N TYR A 126 -17.21 5.91 -6.89
CA TYR A 126 -17.91 7.18 -7.04
C TYR A 126 -18.37 7.39 -8.47
N SER A 127 -19.63 7.80 -8.64
CA SER A 127 -20.15 8.29 -9.93
C SER A 127 -19.94 9.80 -10.08
N SER A 128 -19.91 10.53 -8.97
CA SER A 128 -19.62 11.95 -8.86
C SER A 128 -18.94 12.19 -7.51
N ILE A 129 -17.95 13.08 -7.47
CA ILE A 129 -17.19 13.40 -6.25
C ILE A 129 -16.79 14.86 -6.24
N GLU A 130 -16.75 15.49 -5.07
CA GLU A 130 -16.32 16.89 -4.92
C GLU A 130 -14.79 17.03 -5.05
N VAL A 131 -14.32 18.13 -5.66
CA VAL A 131 -12.87 18.39 -5.82
C VAL A 131 -12.13 18.43 -4.49
N THR A 132 -12.74 18.97 -3.43
CA THR A 132 -12.12 19.05 -2.10
C THR A 132 -11.87 17.67 -1.49
N GLN A 133 -12.79 16.73 -1.69
CA GLN A 133 -12.64 15.35 -1.24
C GLN A 133 -11.56 14.64 -2.04
N VAL A 134 -11.51 14.87 -3.36
CA VAL A 134 -10.45 14.35 -4.23
C VAL A 134 -9.08 14.86 -3.76
N SER A 135 -8.93 16.17 -3.53
CA SER A 135 -7.67 16.73 -2.99
C SER A 135 -7.23 16.08 -1.68
N ASN A 136 -8.18 15.76 -0.80
CA ASN A 136 -7.91 15.07 0.46
C ASN A 136 -7.40 13.63 0.25
N TYR A 137 -7.95 12.89 -0.72
CA TYR A 137 -7.48 11.54 -1.05
C TYR A 137 -6.09 11.52 -1.71
N PHE A 138 -5.80 12.51 -2.55
CA PHE A 138 -4.52 12.62 -3.25
C PHE A 138 -3.42 13.29 -2.43
N GLY A 139 -3.79 14.03 -1.38
CA GLY A 139 -2.87 14.81 -0.56
C GLY A 139 -2.24 15.98 -1.32
N MET A 140 -2.93 16.50 -2.33
CA MET A 140 -2.47 17.59 -3.20
C MET A 140 -3.62 18.54 -3.49
N THR A 141 -3.32 19.83 -3.58
CA THR A 141 -4.30 20.84 -4.00
C THR A 141 -4.47 20.87 -5.52
N ASP A 142 -3.37 20.68 -6.28
CA ASP A 142 -3.35 20.77 -7.74
C ASP A 142 -3.54 19.41 -8.42
N VAL A 143 -4.65 18.73 -8.15
CA VAL A 143 -4.94 17.40 -8.74
C VAL A 143 -5.53 17.49 -10.16
N LEU A 144 -6.06 18.66 -10.52
CA LEU A 144 -6.80 18.89 -11.77
C LEU A 144 -6.03 18.51 -13.04
N PRO A 145 -4.77 18.93 -13.28
CA PRO A 145 -4.08 18.61 -14.53
C PRO A 145 -3.86 17.10 -14.71
N GLU A 146 -3.55 16.38 -13.63
CA GLU A 146 -3.35 14.94 -13.68
C GLU A 146 -4.66 14.19 -13.98
N LEU A 147 -5.78 14.64 -13.40
CA LEU A 147 -7.08 14.01 -13.60
C LEU A 147 -7.67 14.29 -14.99
N THR A 148 -7.55 15.52 -15.48
CA THR A 148 -8.00 15.89 -16.83
C THR A 148 -7.24 15.11 -17.90
N SER A 149 -5.93 14.87 -17.70
CA SER A 149 -5.12 14.05 -18.62
C SER A 149 -5.63 12.60 -18.73
N ARG A 150 -6.34 12.11 -17.71
CA ARG A 150 -6.93 10.76 -17.65
C ARG A 150 -8.40 10.73 -18.07
N GLY A 151 -8.91 11.82 -18.64
CA GLY A 151 -10.27 11.91 -19.17
C GLY A 151 -11.35 12.14 -18.12
N TRP A 152 -11.00 12.63 -16.92
CA TRP A 152 -11.98 13.02 -15.91
C TRP A 152 -12.61 14.36 -16.32
N GLN A 153 -13.93 14.46 -16.19
CA GLN A 153 -14.67 15.68 -16.53
C GLN A 153 -14.92 16.51 -15.27
N LEU A 154 -14.78 17.82 -15.40
CA LEU A 154 -15.00 18.76 -14.31
C LEU A 154 -16.19 19.67 -14.66
N ASP A 155 -17.18 19.69 -13.77
CA ASP A 155 -18.29 20.64 -13.84
C ASP A 155 -17.93 21.88 -13.02
N GLU A 156 -17.41 22.92 -13.70
CA GLU A 156 -16.92 24.17 -13.08
C GLU A 156 -18.00 24.89 -12.27
N SER A 157 -19.27 24.69 -12.61
CA SER A 157 -20.43 25.31 -11.94
C SER A 157 -20.76 24.69 -10.57
N THR A 158 -20.36 23.44 -10.32
CA THR A 158 -20.74 22.69 -9.11
C THR A 158 -19.54 22.21 -8.29
N GLY A 159 -18.33 22.27 -8.83
CA GLY A 159 -17.13 21.76 -8.16
C GLY A 159 -17.10 20.22 -8.07
N ILE A 160 -17.86 19.55 -8.95
CA ILE A 160 -17.98 18.10 -9.00
C ILE A 160 -17.09 17.56 -10.14
N LEU A 161 -16.33 16.52 -9.82
CA LEU A 161 -15.57 15.71 -10.75
C LEU A 161 -16.35 14.44 -11.08
N ILE A 162 -16.44 14.14 -12.37
CA ILE A 162 -16.98 12.89 -12.89
C ILE A 162 -15.78 12.02 -13.29
N PRO A 163 -15.44 11.00 -12.49
CA PRO A 163 -14.32 10.13 -12.81
C PRO A 163 -14.62 9.30 -14.07
N ALA A 164 -13.60 9.11 -14.91
CA ALA A 164 -13.70 8.24 -16.08
C ALA A 164 -13.94 6.80 -15.61
N LYS A 165 -15.15 6.27 -15.84
CA LYS A 165 -15.51 4.92 -15.42
C LYS A 165 -14.56 3.92 -16.08
N PRO A 166 -13.95 3.00 -15.31
CA PRO A 166 -13.16 1.94 -15.90
C PRO A 166 -14.08 1.06 -16.73
N ASP A 167 -13.61 0.63 -17.90
CA ASP A 167 -14.39 -0.26 -18.76
C ASP A 167 -14.90 -1.45 -17.94
N PRO A 168 -16.19 -1.80 -18.04
CA PRO A 168 -16.74 -2.92 -17.30
C PRO A 168 -15.93 -4.17 -17.67
N ALA A 169 -15.45 -4.89 -16.65
CA ALA A 169 -14.71 -6.12 -16.86
C ALA A 169 -15.49 -7.02 -17.84
N PRO A 170 -14.83 -7.59 -18.87
CA PRO A 170 -15.52 -8.44 -19.83
C PRO A 170 -16.22 -9.55 -19.07
N ARG A 171 -17.54 -9.65 -19.25
CA ARG A 171 -18.30 -10.79 -18.74
C ARG A 171 -17.70 -12.03 -19.41
N VAL A 172 -17.00 -12.84 -18.63
CA VAL A 172 -16.47 -14.12 -19.10
C VAL A 172 -17.66 -14.90 -19.62
N ALA A 173 -17.73 -15.09 -20.94
CA ALA A 173 -18.73 -15.96 -21.54
C ALA A 173 -18.61 -17.33 -20.87
N THR A 174 -19.74 -17.96 -20.55
CA THR A 174 -19.76 -19.25 -19.85
C THR A 174 -18.95 -20.28 -20.64
N ASP A 175 -17.71 -20.52 -20.21
CA ASP A 175 -16.81 -21.47 -20.86
C ASP A 175 -17.31 -22.90 -20.63
N MET A 176 -17.18 -23.77 -21.64
CA MET A 176 -17.47 -25.21 -21.53
C MET A 176 -16.75 -25.90 -20.38
N ASN A 177 -15.61 -25.36 -19.93
CA ASN A 177 -14.87 -25.85 -18.76
C ASN A 177 -15.65 -25.66 -17.45
N GLN A 178 -16.57 -24.70 -17.35
CA GLN A 178 -17.44 -24.54 -16.18
C GLN A 178 -18.51 -25.63 -16.14
N PHE A 179 -19.03 -26.06 -17.31
CA PHE A 179 -19.97 -27.17 -17.40
C PHE A 179 -19.31 -28.52 -17.06
N ALA A 180 -18.08 -28.74 -17.49
CA ALA A 180 -17.32 -29.93 -17.09
C ALA A 180 -17.15 -30.01 -15.56
N LYS A 181 -16.78 -28.90 -14.91
CA LYS A 181 -16.67 -28.83 -13.45
C LYS A 181 -17.99 -29.05 -12.73
N LEU A 182 -19.10 -28.54 -13.27
CA LEU A 182 -20.43 -28.80 -12.70
C LEU A 182 -20.84 -30.26 -12.86
N SER A 183 -20.54 -30.88 -13.99
CA SER A 183 -20.74 -32.32 -14.20
C SER A 183 -19.95 -33.15 -13.20
N ASP A 184 -18.68 -32.78 -12.95
CA ASP A 184 -17.83 -33.46 -11.95
C ASP A 184 -18.38 -33.30 -10.52
N ILE A 185 -18.90 -32.11 -10.18
CA ILE A 185 -19.52 -31.87 -8.87
C ILE A 185 -20.79 -32.70 -8.69
N VAL A 186 -21.67 -32.77 -9.71
CA VAL A 186 -22.89 -33.58 -9.67
C VAL A 186 -22.56 -35.06 -9.53
N LEU A 187 -21.61 -35.55 -10.32
CA LEU A 187 -21.17 -36.95 -10.29
C LEU A 187 -20.52 -37.34 -8.97
N ASN A 188 -19.91 -36.40 -8.24
CA ASN A 188 -19.36 -36.63 -6.92
C ASN A 188 -20.43 -36.61 -5.81
N LEU A 189 -21.54 -35.88 -6.01
CA LEU A 189 -22.66 -35.85 -5.07
C LEU A 189 -23.59 -37.06 -5.21
N GLU A 190 -23.73 -37.65 -6.41
CA GLU A 190 -24.52 -38.87 -6.65
C GLU A 190 -23.91 -40.15 -6.05
N LYS A 191 -22.65 -40.11 -5.59
CA LYS A 191 -21.95 -41.27 -5.01
C LYS A 191 -22.19 -41.45 -3.50
N PHE A 192 -23.00 -40.60 -2.88
CA PHE A 192 -23.47 -40.70 -1.49
C PHE A 192 -24.98 -40.93 -1.46
#